data_AF-A0A1H2JZE6-F1
#
_entry.id   AF-A0A1H2JZE6-F1
#
_cell.length_a   1.000
_cell.length_b   1.000
_cell.length_c   1.000
_cell.angle_alpha   90.00
_cell.angle_beta   90.00
_cell.angle_gamma   90.00
#
_symmetry.space_group_name_H-M   'P 1'
#
loop_
_entity.id
_entity.type
_entity.pdbx_description
1 polymer ?
#
loop_
_entity_poly.entity_id
_entity_poly.type
_entity_poly.pdbx_seq_one_letter_code
_entity_poly.pdbx_strand_id
1 'polypeptide(L)'
;MNINISSIGIIHTPFDSLKGMPIQPSGADKVTGTIVINKEYELGLKDLEGFSHLILLYNFHQSKGYDLILTPFLDDQKRGVFSTRAPRRPNPIGLSIVNLLKIEGNRLTIKGIDVLDGTPLIDIKPYVPEFDSKAVTAVGWLEKTQKNATFLKSDDRFV
;
A
#
# COMPACT_ATOMS: atom_id res chain seq x y z
N MET A 1 13.21 -10.67 19.17
CA MET A 1 14.19 -9.88 18.39
C MET A 1 13.43 -8.71 17.80
N ASN A 2 13.90 -7.48 17.99
CA ASN A 2 13.29 -6.28 17.42
C ASN A 2 14.09 -5.82 16.21
N ILE A 3 13.40 -5.32 15.18
CA ILE A 3 14.00 -4.80 13.95
C ILE A 3 13.65 -3.31 13.86
N ASN A 4 14.65 -2.47 13.68
CA ASN A 4 14.45 -1.03 13.47
C ASN A 4 14.44 -0.76 11.95
N ILE A 5 13.44 0.00 11.50
CA ILE A 5 13.26 0.37 10.10
C ILE A 5 13.29 1.89 10.00
N SER A 6 14.09 2.43 9.08
CA SER A 6 14.11 3.85 8.75
C SER A 6 13.36 4.08 7.44
N SER A 7 12.63 5.19 7.36
CA SER A 7 11.96 5.57 6.12
C SER A 7 12.96 6.09 5.09
N ILE A 8 12.73 5.75 3.82
CA ILE A 8 13.56 6.21 2.69
C ILE A 8 12.96 7.42 1.96
N GLY A 9 11.77 7.85 2.35
CA GLY A 9 11.03 8.92 1.69
C GLY A 9 9.58 9.02 2.13
N ILE A 10 8.83 9.94 1.55
CA ILE A 10 7.43 10.22 1.90
C ILE A 10 6.56 10.03 0.65
N ILE A 11 5.41 9.39 0.83
CA ILE A 11 4.36 9.26 -0.19
C ILE A 11 3.33 10.37 0.04
N HIS A 12 3.13 11.20 -0.99
CA HIS A 12 2.11 12.23 -1.03
C HIS A 12 0.93 11.81 -1.91
N THR A 13 -0.28 11.99 -1.39
CA THR A 13 -1.54 11.58 -2.03
C THR A 13 -2.62 12.64 -1.76
N PRO A 14 -3.76 12.62 -2.48
CA PRO A 14 -4.86 13.55 -2.20
C PRO A 14 -5.68 13.17 -0.94
N PHE A 15 -5.25 12.18 -0.16
CA PHE A 15 -6.00 11.67 0.99
C PHE A 15 -5.48 12.30 2.29
N ASP A 16 -6.22 13.24 2.85
CA ASP A 16 -5.90 13.94 4.10
C ASP A 16 -6.59 13.34 5.34
N SER A 17 -7.46 12.36 5.14
CA SER A 17 -8.22 11.67 6.19
C SER A 17 -8.24 10.17 5.97
N LEU A 18 -8.15 9.40 7.06
CA LEU A 18 -8.29 7.95 7.03
C LEU A 18 -9.68 7.48 6.60
N LYS A 19 -10.69 8.36 6.65
CA LYS A 19 -12.08 8.06 6.28
C LYS A 19 -12.34 8.41 4.82
N GLY A 20 -13.06 7.55 4.10
CA GLY A 20 -13.45 7.80 2.72
C GLY A 20 -12.37 7.49 1.67
N MET A 21 -11.24 6.93 2.09
CA MET A 21 -10.17 6.45 1.20
C MET A 21 -10.53 5.12 0.56
N PRO A 22 -9.99 4.78 -0.62
CA PRO A 22 -10.04 3.41 -1.14
C PRO A 22 -9.45 2.43 -0.12
N ILE A 23 -10.08 1.26 0.04
CA ILE A 23 -9.59 0.22 0.97
C ILE A 23 -8.54 -0.71 0.35
N GLN A 24 -8.36 -0.64 -0.98
CA GLN A 24 -7.41 -1.41 -1.78
C GLN A 24 -7.00 -0.61 -3.02
N PRO A 25 -5.83 -0.93 -3.64
CA PRO A 25 -5.35 -0.21 -4.82
C PRO A 25 -6.33 -0.25 -6.01
N SER A 26 -7.13 -1.32 -6.13
CA SER A 26 -8.14 -1.46 -7.19
C SER A 26 -9.25 -0.41 -7.15
N GLY A 27 -9.47 0.25 -6.00
CA GLY A 27 -10.36 1.41 -5.88
C GLY A 27 -9.66 2.75 -6.13
N ALA A 28 -8.34 2.73 -6.33
CA ALA A 28 -7.47 3.88 -6.49
C ALA A 28 -6.77 3.93 -7.86
N ASP A 29 -7.16 3.09 -8.83
CA ASP A 29 -6.50 2.95 -10.15
C ASP A 29 -6.27 4.27 -10.89
N LYS A 30 -7.08 5.30 -10.63
CA LYS A 30 -6.96 6.64 -11.25
C LYS A 30 -6.27 7.69 -10.38
N VAL A 31 -5.95 7.36 -9.13
CA VAL A 31 -5.34 8.27 -8.17
C VAL A 31 -3.86 8.41 -8.47
N THR A 32 -3.42 9.64 -8.66
CA THR A 32 -1.99 9.99 -8.80
C THR A 32 -1.43 10.40 -7.45
N GLY A 33 -0.17 10.05 -7.20
CA GLY A 33 0.58 10.51 -6.04
C GLY A 33 2.03 10.82 -6.42
N THR A 34 2.77 11.36 -5.46
CA THR A 34 4.19 11.66 -5.60
C THR A 34 4.96 11.03 -4.46
N ILE A 35 6.01 10.28 -4.79
CA ILE A 35 6.99 9.83 -3.80
C ILE A 35 8.14 10.83 -3.81
N VAL A 36 8.55 11.30 -2.64
CA VAL A 36 9.77 12.10 -2.45
C VAL A 36 10.76 11.27 -1.66
N ILE A 37 11.81 10.81 -2.33
CA ILE A 37 12.89 10.02 -1.73
C ILE A 37 13.85 10.94 -1.00
N ASN A 38 14.32 10.55 0.18
CA ASN A 38 15.31 11.37 0.88
C ASN A 38 16.59 11.48 0.05
N LYS A 39 17.25 12.64 0.11
CA LYS A 39 18.35 12.98 -0.79
C LYS A 39 19.50 11.97 -0.72
N GLU A 40 19.78 11.42 0.47
CA GLU A 40 20.80 10.41 0.70
C GLU A 40 20.55 9.07 -0.04
N TYR A 41 19.31 8.79 -0.44
CA TYR A 41 18.93 7.57 -1.14
C TYR A 41 18.68 7.76 -2.65
N GLU A 42 18.81 8.98 -3.18
CA GLU A 42 18.47 9.31 -4.58
C GLU A 42 19.25 8.46 -5.60
N LEU A 43 20.52 8.15 -5.34
CA LEU A 43 21.32 7.29 -6.23
C LEU A 43 20.71 5.88 -6.40
N GLY A 44 19.90 5.41 -5.44
CA GLY A 44 19.18 4.14 -5.51
C GLY A 44 18.07 4.11 -6.57
N LEU A 45 17.69 5.26 -7.14
CA LEU A 45 16.68 5.36 -8.20
C LEU A 45 17.23 5.10 -9.60
N LYS A 46 18.55 4.93 -9.74
CA LYS A 46 19.18 4.66 -11.03
C LYS A 46 18.51 3.46 -11.72
N ASP A 47 18.21 3.61 -13.01
CA ASP A 47 17.59 2.62 -13.90
C ASP A 47 16.12 2.27 -13.58
N LEU A 48 15.52 2.87 -12.54
CA LEU A 48 14.13 2.58 -12.14
C LEU A 48 13.10 2.98 -13.20
N GLU A 49 13.40 3.98 -14.02
CA GLU A 49 12.58 4.43 -15.17
C GLU A 49 12.37 3.36 -16.25
N GLY A 50 13.19 2.31 -16.26
CA GLY A 50 12.99 1.15 -17.13
C GLY A 50 11.79 0.27 -16.76
N PHE A 51 11.17 0.50 -15.59
CA PHE A 51 10.03 -0.28 -15.10
C PHE A 51 8.73 0.53 -15.13
N SER A 52 7.66 -0.09 -15.62
CA SER A 52 6.33 0.55 -15.61
C SER A 52 5.59 0.40 -14.28
N HIS A 53 5.91 -0.62 -13.49
CA HIS A 53 5.24 -0.92 -12.23
C HIS A 53 6.23 -1.15 -11.09
N LEU A 54 5.87 -0.66 -9.91
CA LEU A 54 6.68 -0.74 -8.70
C LEU A 54 5.86 -1.37 -7.58
N ILE A 55 6.51 -2.19 -6.76
CA ILE A 55 6.03 -2.60 -5.45
C ILE A 55 6.54 -1.57 -4.43
N LEU A 56 5.63 -0.96 -3.69
CA LEU A 56 5.96 -0.09 -2.58
C LEU A 56 5.70 -0.82 -1.26
N LEU A 57 6.65 -0.73 -0.33
CA LEU A 57 6.42 -1.06 1.08
C LEU A 57 6.44 0.23 1.88
N TYR A 58 5.45 0.41 2.75
CA TYR A 58 5.29 1.65 3.52
C TYR A 58 4.70 1.38 4.89
N ASN A 59 4.82 2.34 5.79
CA ASN A 59 4.30 2.23 7.15
C ASN A 59 2.93 2.90 7.27
N PHE A 60 1.92 2.18 7.79
CA PHE A 60 0.66 2.81 8.21
C PHE A 60 0.89 3.60 9.51
N HIS A 61 1.55 4.76 9.37
CA HIS A 61 2.03 5.58 10.48
C HIS A 61 0.94 6.11 11.43
N GLN A 62 -0.33 6.11 11.01
CA GLN A 62 -1.48 6.42 11.87
C GLN A 62 -2.13 5.18 12.51
N SER A 63 -1.70 3.97 12.14
CA SER A 63 -2.23 2.74 12.73
C SER A 63 -1.76 2.56 14.16
N LYS A 64 -2.70 2.52 15.11
CA LYS A 64 -2.41 2.35 16.54
C LYS A 64 -2.85 0.97 17.04
N GLY A 65 -1.92 0.26 17.67
CA GLY A 65 -2.16 -1.10 18.17
C GLY A 65 -2.59 -2.08 17.08
N TYR A 66 -3.11 -3.23 17.48
CA TYR A 66 -3.65 -4.24 16.58
C TYR A 66 -4.61 -5.17 17.32
N ASP A 67 -5.51 -5.79 16.56
CA ASP A 67 -6.33 -6.90 17.01
C ASP A 67 -5.96 -8.15 16.19
N LEU A 68 -5.73 -9.28 16.86
CA LEU A 68 -5.44 -10.53 16.15
C LEU A 68 -6.67 -11.07 15.42
N ILE A 69 -7.87 -10.69 15.87
CA ILE A 69 -9.17 -11.05 15.29
C ILE A 69 -9.98 -9.76 15.12
N LEU A 70 -10.38 -9.43 13.89
CA LEU A 70 -11.08 -8.19 13.53
C LEU A 70 -12.17 -8.42 12.49
N THR A 71 -13.06 -7.45 12.28
CA THR A 71 -14.04 -7.47 11.17
C THR A 71 -13.52 -6.62 10.02
N PRO A 72 -13.08 -7.23 8.88
CA PRO A 72 -12.48 -6.49 7.77
C PRO A 72 -13.54 -5.72 6.96
N PHE A 73 -13.12 -4.83 6.06
CA PHE A 73 -14.06 -4.06 5.22
C PHE A 73 -14.92 -4.89 4.27
N LEU A 74 -14.36 -6.01 3.81
CA LEU A 74 -14.94 -6.88 2.78
C LEU A 74 -15.77 -8.03 3.36
N ASP A 75 -16.05 -8.03 4.66
CA ASP A 75 -16.77 -9.10 5.35
C ASP A 75 -17.48 -8.57 6.60
N ASP A 76 -18.51 -9.26 7.06
CA ASP A 76 -19.17 -8.98 8.34
C ASP A 76 -18.70 -9.91 9.46
N GLN A 77 -18.06 -11.03 9.11
CA GLN A 77 -17.52 -11.99 10.05
C GLN A 77 -16.16 -11.56 10.61
N LYS A 78 -15.88 -11.98 11.84
CA LYS A 78 -14.54 -11.85 12.43
C LYS A 78 -13.53 -12.75 11.70
N ARG A 79 -12.38 -12.20 11.34
CA ARG A 79 -11.27 -12.85 10.65
C ARG A 79 -9.96 -12.63 11.40
N GLY A 80 -9.03 -13.58 11.28
CA GLY A 80 -7.67 -13.40 11.78
C GLY A 80 -6.91 -12.37 10.95
N VAL A 81 -6.20 -11.43 11.57
CA VAL A 81 -5.56 -10.28 10.88
C VAL A 81 -4.63 -10.70 9.72
N PHE A 82 -3.97 -11.85 9.82
CA PHE A 82 -3.10 -12.39 8.77
C PHE A 82 -3.85 -12.98 7.57
N SER A 83 -5.14 -13.28 7.72
CA SER A 83 -6.04 -13.64 6.62
C SER A 83 -6.72 -12.42 5.98
N THR A 84 -6.30 -11.20 6.35
CA THR A 84 -6.83 -9.92 5.87
C THR A 84 -5.70 -9.00 5.41
N ARG A 85 -6.08 -7.85 4.85
CA ARG A 85 -5.20 -6.73 4.51
C ARG A 85 -5.46 -5.49 5.37
N ALA A 86 -6.02 -5.66 6.57
CA ALA A 86 -6.28 -4.55 7.48
C ALA A 86 -4.97 -3.86 7.91
N PRO A 87 -4.96 -2.52 8.10
CA PRO A 87 -3.74 -1.78 8.46
C PRO A 87 -3.30 -1.99 9.92
N ARG A 88 -4.23 -2.31 10.81
CA ARG A 88 -3.99 -2.53 12.26
C ARG A 88 -3.43 -3.93 12.53
N ARG A 89 -2.13 -4.09 12.32
CA ARG A 89 -1.39 -5.36 12.41
C ARG A 89 -0.17 -5.22 13.33
N PRO A 90 0.43 -6.32 13.83
CA PRO A 90 1.62 -6.26 14.69
C PRO A 90 2.78 -5.44 14.11
N ASN A 91 2.99 -5.54 12.79
CA ASN A 91 3.86 -4.64 12.04
C ASN A 91 2.99 -3.96 10.97
N PRO A 92 2.71 -2.64 11.10
CA PRO A 92 1.79 -1.92 10.23
C PRO A 92 2.45 -1.59 8.88
N ILE A 93 2.82 -2.63 8.13
CA ILE A 93 3.43 -2.51 6.81
C ILE A 93 2.35 -2.74 5.75
N GLY A 94 2.20 -1.76 4.87
CA GLY A 94 1.36 -1.85 3.68
C GLY A 94 2.17 -2.17 2.43
N LEU A 95 1.45 -2.63 1.40
CA LEU A 95 1.99 -2.97 0.10
C LEU A 95 1.02 -2.49 -0.97
N SER A 96 1.53 -1.72 -1.94
CA SER A 96 0.79 -1.36 -3.15
C SER A 96 1.65 -1.63 -4.37
N ILE A 97 1.02 -2.14 -5.44
CA ILE A 97 1.62 -2.18 -6.78
C ILE A 97 1.11 -0.95 -7.51
N VAL A 98 2.01 -0.07 -7.93
CA VAL A 98 1.68 1.21 -8.55
C VAL A 98 2.32 1.31 -9.93
N ASN A 99 1.74 2.14 -10.79
CA ASN A 99 2.32 2.48 -12.09
C ASN A 99 3.28 3.68 -11.92
N LEU A 100 4.52 3.54 -12.40
CA LEU A 100 5.49 4.62 -12.47
C LEU A 100 5.24 5.45 -13.74
N LEU A 101 4.93 6.74 -13.55
CA LEU A 101 4.67 7.65 -14.65
C LEU A 101 5.91 8.46 -15.05
N LYS A 102 6.72 8.89 -14.06
CA LYS A 102 7.88 9.77 -14.28
C LYS A 102 8.81 9.78 -13.08
N ILE A 103 10.11 9.98 -13.32
CA ILE A 103 11.13 10.29 -12.30
C ILE A 103 11.76 11.65 -12.61
N GLU A 104 11.90 12.51 -11.60
CA GLU A 104 12.54 13.82 -11.67
C GLU A 104 13.41 14.04 -10.42
N GLY A 105 14.71 13.79 -10.56
CA GLY A 105 15.62 13.78 -9.40
C GLY A 105 15.19 12.75 -8.37
N ASN A 106 14.94 13.20 -7.13
CA ASN A 106 14.45 12.35 -6.04
C ASN A 106 12.91 12.22 -5.97
N ARG A 107 12.17 12.64 -7.01
CA ARG A 107 10.70 12.62 -7.04
C ARG A 107 10.17 11.63 -8.07
N LEU A 108 9.24 10.78 -7.68
CA LEU A 108 8.57 9.82 -8.56
C LEU A 108 7.09 10.18 -8.64
N THR A 109 6.56 10.34 -9.84
CA THR A 109 5.11 10.45 -10.06
C THR A 109 4.56 9.05 -10.31
N ILE A 110 3.55 8.67 -9.53
CA ILE A 110 2.96 7.32 -9.57
C ILE A 110 1.44 7.37 -9.70
N LYS A 111 0.84 6.25 -10.08
CA LYS A 111 -0.62 6.08 -10.18
C LYS A 111 -1.07 4.74 -9.59
N GLY A 112 -2.27 4.71 -9.02
CA GLY A 112 -2.83 3.51 -8.37
C GLY A 112 -2.51 3.42 -6.88
N ILE A 113 -2.35 4.55 -6.19
CA ILE A 113 -1.95 4.61 -4.78
C ILE A 113 -3.13 4.97 -3.87
N ASP A 114 -3.22 4.28 -2.72
CA ASP A 114 -4.37 4.27 -1.81
C ASP A 114 -4.00 4.58 -0.35
N VAL A 115 -2.92 5.34 -0.12
CA VAL A 115 -2.38 5.63 1.23
C VAL A 115 -2.63 7.06 1.67
N LEU A 116 -2.62 7.31 2.98
CA LEU A 116 -2.78 8.66 3.54
C LEU A 116 -1.61 9.55 3.10
N ASP A 117 -1.87 10.85 2.89
CA ASP A 117 -0.80 11.81 2.65
C ASP A 117 0.22 11.80 3.79
N GLY A 118 1.50 11.97 3.45
CA GLY A 118 2.59 11.92 4.42
C GLY A 118 3.00 10.50 4.84
N THR A 119 2.48 9.45 4.17
CA THR A 119 2.81 8.05 4.51
C THR A 119 4.31 7.78 4.32
N PRO A 120 5.04 7.31 5.36
CA PRO A 120 6.46 6.98 5.24
C PRO A 120 6.69 5.76 4.35
N LEU A 121 7.53 5.92 3.34
CA LEU A 121 7.98 4.84 2.49
C LEU A 121 9.11 4.08 3.18
N ILE A 122 9.03 2.75 3.16
CA ILE A 122 10.06 1.84 3.69
C ILE A 122 10.96 1.35 2.57
N ASP A 123 10.38 0.97 1.43
CA ASP A 123 11.12 0.32 0.34
C ASP A 123 10.41 0.45 -1.01
N ILE A 124 11.16 0.31 -2.11
CA ILE A 124 10.67 0.27 -3.49
C ILE A 124 11.34 -0.89 -4.23
N LYS A 125 10.55 -1.66 -4.99
CA LYS A 125 11.07 -2.72 -5.87
C LYS A 125 10.39 -2.67 -7.24
N PRO A 126 11.06 -3.08 -8.32
CA PRO A 126 10.36 -3.31 -9.59
C PRO A 126 9.37 -4.45 -9.45
N TYR A 127 8.19 -4.32 -10.07
CA TYR A 127 7.27 -5.44 -10.25
C TYR A 127 7.62 -6.20 -11.53
N VAL A 128 7.89 -7.50 -11.41
CA VAL A 128 8.25 -8.38 -12.51
C VAL A 128 7.27 -9.55 -12.57
N PRO A 129 6.37 -9.61 -13.56
CA PRO A 129 5.32 -10.63 -13.62
C PRO A 129 5.82 -12.08 -13.47
N GLU A 130 6.98 -12.42 -14.05
CA GLU A 130 7.57 -13.76 -13.97
C GLU A 130 7.91 -14.16 -12.51
N PHE A 131 8.26 -13.19 -11.67
CA PHE A 131 8.67 -13.40 -10.28
C PHE A 131 7.47 -13.26 -9.33
N ASP A 132 6.66 -12.23 -9.56
CA ASP A 132 5.66 -11.74 -8.62
C ASP A 132 4.24 -12.25 -8.90
N SER A 133 3.97 -12.76 -10.11
CA SER A 133 2.67 -13.35 -10.46
C SER A 133 2.73 -14.87 -10.41
N LYS A 134 1.75 -15.48 -9.74
CA LYS A 134 1.58 -16.94 -9.65
C LYS A 134 0.12 -17.31 -9.90
N ALA A 135 -0.10 -18.49 -10.46
CA ALA A 135 -1.44 -19.05 -10.57
C ALA A 135 -2.01 -19.28 -9.16
N VAL A 136 -3.19 -18.74 -8.89
CA VAL A 136 -3.85 -18.83 -7.59
C VAL A 136 -4.91 -19.93 -7.63
N THR A 137 -4.87 -20.86 -6.67
CA THR A 137 -5.82 -21.97 -6.55
C THR A 137 -6.96 -21.69 -5.57
N ALA A 138 -6.76 -20.80 -4.59
CA ALA A 138 -7.77 -20.39 -3.62
C ALA A 138 -7.49 -18.98 -3.08
N VAL A 139 -8.56 -18.21 -2.83
CA VAL A 139 -8.50 -16.87 -2.21
C VAL A 139 -9.25 -16.78 -0.87
N GLY A 140 -9.67 -17.93 -0.34
CA GLY A 140 -10.37 -18.02 0.94
C GLY A 140 -11.71 -17.27 0.93
N TRP A 141 -12.04 -16.60 2.04
CA TRP A 141 -13.31 -15.90 2.22
C TRP A 141 -13.51 -14.72 1.24
N LEU A 142 -12.45 -14.25 0.58
CA LEU A 142 -12.51 -13.16 -0.41
C LEU A 142 -13.14 -13.59 -1.75
N GLU A 143 -13.34 -14.89 -2.00
CA GLU A 143 -13.89 -15.39 -3.26
C GLU A 143 -15.19 -14.68 -3.66
N LYS A 144 -16.03 -14.38 -2.67
CA LYS A 144 -17.34 -13.72 -2.85
C LYS A 144 -17.27 -12.19 -2.87
N THR A 145 -16.25 -11.59 -2.24
CA THR A 145 -16.26 -10.15 -1.90
C THR A 145 -15.12 -9.35 -2.52
N GLN A 146 -14.11 -9.98 -3.10
CA GLN A 146 -12.94 -9.30 -3.68
C GLN A 146 -13.30 -8.22 -4.70
N LYS A 147 -14.36 -8.41 -5.49
CA LYS A 147 -14.81 -7.43 -6.50
C LYS A 147 -15.36 -6.15 -5.88
N ASN A 148 -15.80 -6.19 -4.62
CA ASN A 148 -16.35 -5.04 -3.92
C ASN A 148 -15.25 -4.06 -3.49
N ALA A 149 -13.99 -4.50 -3.44
CA ALA A 149 -12.84 -3.68 -3.05
C ALA A 149 -12.66 -2.43 -3.92
N THR A 150 -13.07 -2.50 -5.19
CA THR A 150 -13.03 -1.37 -6.13
C THR A 150 -13.96 -0.22 -5.75
N PHE A 151 -15.02 -0.48 -4.98
CA PHE A 151 -16.06 0.51 -4.68
C PHE A 151 -16.12 0.91 -3.21
N LEU A 152 -15.63 0.05 -2.31
CA LEU A 152 -15.68 0.29 -0.88
C LEU A 152 -14.64 1.30 -0.44
N LYS A 153 -15.05 2.14 0.52
CA LYS A 153 -14.22 3.16 1.14
C LYS A 153 -14.04 2.87 2.62
N SER A 154 -12.93 3.35 3.17
CA SER A 154 -12.61 3.25 4.58
C SER A 154 -13.64 3.99 5.43
N ASP A 155 -13.94 3.40 6.59
CA ASP A 155 -14.73 4.02 7.65
C ASP A 155 -13.89 4.05 8.94
N ASP A 156 -14.55 4.18 10.09
CA ASP A 156 -13.90 4.35 11.38
C ASP A 156 -13.08 3.10 11.80
N ARG A 157 -13.17 1.99 11.07
CA ARG A 157 -12.31 0.80 11.24
C ARG A 157 -10.86 1.01 10.78
N PHE A 158 -10.55 2.06 10.00
CA PHE A 158 -9.16 2.43 9.66
C PHE A 158 -8.44 3.17 10.80
N VAL A 159 -9.18 3.63 11.82
CA VAL A 159 -8.69 4.44 12.95
C VAL A 159 -8.16 3.56 14.09
#